data_AF-A0A5B0D6G9-F1
#
_entry.id   AF-A0A5B0D6G9-F1
#
_cell.length_a   1.000
_cell.length_b   1.000
_cell.length_c   1.000
_cell.angle_alpha   90.00
_cell.angle_beta   90.00
_cell.angle_gamma   90.00
#
_symmetry.space_group_name_H-M   'P 1'
#
loop_
_entity.id
_entity.type
_entity.pdbx_description
1 polymer ?
#
loop_
_entity_poly.entity_id
_entity_poly.type
_entity_poly.pdbx_seq_one_letter_code
_entity_poly.pdbx_strand_id
1 'polypeptide(L)'
;MTRLRVTAIAVFTALACGLAWLVALPLWSGDGLAEPLAGIILPVMMFTPAIAALVVTVTMRVPARGERLRFLGMWPLRPAKRVIWLMVLGWLAPPLLVALGVLVAAALGFVRLDLTFAAFSATIAGALPEGTPMPPIGLLVISQIVMIPFAALINSVLAFGEELGWRGWLVPALRPLGTWPTLLLSGAIWGLWHSPIILLGYNFGRTDVTGVLFMVGGCVAWGILFGWLRLRSASIWPAVLAHGSLNAAAGLVLLVAASQPDLALAGPLGVAGWIVAAVVIGILALTGQFRQQPELADAPGRLLSTPRASGEPQHSSTP
;
A
#
# COMPACT_ATOMS: atom_id res chain seq x y z
N MET A 1 19.88 -12.20 18.81
CA MET A 1 19.68 -12.44 17.36
C MET A 1 18.24 -12.86 17.14
N THR A 2 17.42 -12.01 16.52
CA THR A 2 16.03 -12.37 16.22
C THR A 2 16.01 -13.44 15.15
N ARG A 3 15.53 -14.64 15.49
CA ARG A 3 15.41 -15.74 14.52
C ARG A 3 14.22 -15.47 13.60
N LEU A 4 14.40 -15.75 12.32
CA LEU A 4 13.30 -15.81 11.36
C LEU A 4 12.27 -16.85 11.83
N ARG A 5 11.03 -16.41 12.09
CA ARG A 5 9.96 -17.28 12.57
C ARG A 5 9.16 -17.82 11.39
N VAL A 6 9.79 -18.70 10.60
CA VAL A 6 9.25 -19.23 9.33
C VAL A 6 7.83 -19.77 9.50
N THR A 7 7.57 -20.57 10.54
CA THR A 7 6.23 -21.12 10.81
C THR A 7 5.18 -20.03 11.02
N ALA A 8 5.51 -18.97 11.77
CA ALA A 8 4.57 -17.87 12.02
C ALA A 8 4.26 -17.10 10.73
N ILE A 9 5.28 -16.88 9.89
CA ILE A 9 5.13 -16.21 8.60
C ILE A 9 4.26 -17.05 7.67
N ALA A 10 4.50 -18.37 7.60
CA ALA A 10 3.70 -19.27 6.78
C ALA A 10 2.23 -19.32 7.23
N VAL A 11 1.97 -19.42 8.53
CA VAL A 11 0.61 -19.41 9.09
C VAL A 11 -0.08 -18.07 8.84
N PHE A 12 0.61 -16.95 9.04
CA PHE A 12 0.08 -15.62 8.74
C PHE A 12 -0.33 -15.51 7.26
N THR A 13 0.56 -15.88 6.33
CA THR A 13 0.31 -15.79 4.90
C THR A 13 -0.84 -16.71 4.49
N ALA A 14 -0.87 -17.95 4.97
CA ALA A 14 -1.95 -18.88 4.69
C ALA A 14 -3.30 -18.38 5.21
N LEU A 15 -3.35 -17.83 6.43
CA LEU A 15 -4.58 -17.24 6.98
C LEU A 15 -5.02 -16.01 6.20
N ALA A 16 -4.12 -15.07 5.91
CA ALA A 16 -4.47 -13.84 5.19
C ALA A 16 -5.05 -14.17 3.80
N CYS A 17 -4.35 -15.01 3.02
CA CYS A 17 -4.80 -15.41 1.69
C CYS A 17 -6.04 -16.31 1.73
N GLY A 18 -6.09 -17.29 2.64
CA GLY A 18 -7.21 -18.21 2.77
C GLY A 18 -8.51 -17.50 3.18
N LEU A 19 -8.42 -16.55 4.12
CA LEU A 19 -9.56 -15.71 4.50
C LEU A 19 -9.99 -14.78 3.36
N ALA A 20 -9.05 -14.25 2.57
CA ALA A 20 -9.38 -13.46 1.39
C ALA A 20 -10.21 -14.26 0.38
N TRP A 21 -9.78 -15.49 0.07
CA TRP A 21 -10.57 -16.40 -0.77
C TRP A 21 -11.94 -16.70 -0.16
N LEU A 22 -12.00 -17.00 1.13
CA LEU A 22 -13.24 -17.30 1.85
C LEU A 22 -14.24 -16.13 1.77
N VAL A 23 -13.77 -14.89 1.99
CA VAL A 23 -14.59 -13.68 1.91
C VAL A 23 -15.06 -13.41 0.48
N ALA A 24 -14.23 -13.72 -0.51
CA ALA A 24 -14.56 -13.52 -1.93
C ALA A 24 -15.45 -14.63 -2.52
N LEU A 25 -15.66 -15.76 -1.83
CA LEU A 25 -16.46 -16.89 -2.35
C LEU A 25 -17.82 -16.49 -2.94
N PRO A 26 -18.62 -15.58 -2.32
CA PRO A 26 -19.92 -15.20 -2.88
C PRO A 26 -19.82 -14.63 -4.30
N LEU A 27 -18.73 -13.91 -4.63
CA LEU A 27 -18.50 -13.35 -5.96
C LEU A 27 -18.23 -14.46 -6.99
N TRP A 28 -17.57 -15.54 -6.58
CA TRP A 28 -17.27 -16.68 -7.44
C TRP A 28 -18.49 -17.58 -7.70
N SER A 29 -19.47 -17.56 -6.81
CA SER A 29 -20.73 -18.28 -6.99
C SER A 29 -21.81 -17.48 -7.72
N GLY A 30 -21.59 -16.19 -7.95
CA GLY A 30 -22.54 -15.27 -8.59
C GLY A 30 -21.98 -14.61 -9.85
N ASP A 31 -22.40 -13.39 -10.13
CA ASP A 31 -22.01 -12.60 -11.31
C ASP A 31 -20.64 -11.90 -11.18
N GLY A 32 -19.75 -12.44 -10.34
CA GLY A 32 -18.40 -11.89 -10.14
C GLY A 32 -18.43 -10.47 -9.56
N LEU A 33 -17.71 -9.54 -10.18
CA LEU A 33 -17.63 -8.15 -9.73
C LEU A 33 -18.89 -7.32 -10.04
N ALA A 34 -19.83 -7.85 -10.82
CA ALA A 34 -21.11 -7.19 -11.09
C ALA A 34 -22.12 -7.38 -9.95
N GLU A 35 -21.84 -8.27 -9.00
CA GLU A 35 -22.68 -8.48 -7.82
C GLU A 35 -22.81 -7.20 -6.99
N PRO A 36 -24.03 -6.80 -6.56
CA PRO A 36 -24.24 -5.64 -5.70
C PRO A 36 -23.43 -5.70 -4.39
N LEU A 37 -23.19 -6.92 -3.88
CA LEU A 37 -22.41 -7.17 -2.68
C LEU A 37 -20.91 -6.92 -2.87
N ALA A 38 -20.39 -6.80 -4.10
CA ALA A 38 -18.97 -6.53 -4.35
C ALA A 38 -18.48 -5.26 -3.63
N GLY A 39 -19.34 -4.22 -3.56
CA GLY A 39 -19.05 -2.98 -2.83
C GLY A 39 -18.85 -3.17 -1.31
N ILE A 40 -19.33 -4.28 -0.74
CA ILE A 40 -19.16 -4.64 0.69
C ILE A 40 -18.04 -5.67 0.85
N ILE A 41 -18.00 -6.67 -0.03
CA ILE A 41 -17.04 -7.78 0.02
C ILE A 41 -15.60 -7.28 -0.12
N LEU A 42 -15.34 -6.36 -1.05
CA LEU A 42 -13.99 -5.82 -1.27
C LEU A 42 -13.45 -5.09 0.00
N PRO A 43 -14.18 -4.15 0.62
CA PRO A 43 -13.77 -3.57 1.91
C PRO A 43 -13.60 -4.60 3.05
N VAL A 44 -14.49 -5.61 3.15
CA VAL A 44 -14.39 -6.63 4.20
C VAL A 44 -13.12 -7.48 4.01
N MET A 45 -12.79 -7.82 2.76
CA MET A 45 -11.58 -8.57 2.42
C MET A 45 -10.32 -7.86 2.94
N MET A 46 -10.25 -6.52 2.87
CA MET A 46 -9.12 -5.71 3.37
C MET A 46 -8.77 -5.95 4.86
N PHE A 47 -9.70 -6.46 5.67
CA PHE A 47 -9.42 -6.78 7.08
C PHE A 47 -8.83 -8.17 7.32
N THR A 48 -8.78 -9.03 6.29
CA THR A 48 -8.24 -10.39 6.41
C THR A 48 -6.76 -10.43 6.85
N PRO A 49 -5.84 -9.52 6.43
CA PRO A 49 -4.47 -9.51 6.93
C PRO A 49 -4.38 -9.08 8.40
N ALA A 50 -5.21 -8.13 8.84
CA ALA A 50 -5.32 -7.76 10.26
C ALA A 50 -5.80 -8.94 11.13
N ILE A 51 -6.82 -9.66 10.67
CA ILE A 51 -7.33 -10.86 11.36
C ILE A 51 -6.21 -11.91 11.45
N ALA A 52 -5.49 -12.18 10.36
CA ALA A 52 -4.36 -13.09 10.36
C ALA A 52 -3.25 -12.67 11.34
N ALA A 53 -2.91 -11.37 11.38
CA ALA A 53 -1.94 -10.82 12.32
C ALA A 53 -2.39 -11.01 13.77
N LEU A 54 -3.66 -10.74 14.08
CA LEU A 54 -4.23 -10.92 15.40
C LEU A 54 -4.17 -12.39 15.83
N VAL A 55 -4.64 -13.31 14.97
CA VAL A 55 -4.63 -14.75 15.23
C VAL A 55 -3.20 -15.21 15.55
N VAL A 56 -2.22 -14.92 14.69
CA VAL A 56 -0.82 -15.34 14.92
C VAL A 56 -0.21 -14.68 16.16
N THR A 57 -0.53 -13.41 16.42
CA THR A 57 -0.07 -12.69 17.62
C THR A 57 -0.62 -13.30 18.92
N VAL A 58 -1.83 -13.85 18.89
CA VAL A 58 -2.48 -14.47 20.05
C VAL A 58 -2.05 -15.93 20.21
N THR A 59 -2.14 -16.74 19.17
CA THR A 59 -1.92 -18.19 19.23
C THR A 59 -0.44 -18.55 19.27
N MET A 60 0.39 -17.89 18.46
CA MET A 60 1.82 -18.17 18.36
C MET A 60 2.68 -17.22 19.22
N ARG A 61 2.06 -16.24 19.88
CA ARG A 61 2.73 -15.25 20.75
C ARG A 61 3.88 -14.54 20.04
N VAL A 62 3.65 -14.18 18.77
CA VAL A 62 4.59 -13.42 17.93
C VAL A 62 3.95 -12.08 17.61
N PRO A 63 4.40 -10.97 18.21
CA PRO A 63 5.53 -10.80 19.15
C PRO A 63 5.19 -11.19 20.60
N ALA A 64 6.18 -11.15 21.48
CA ALA A 64 6.02 -11.40 22.91
C ALA A 64 4.99 -10.46 23.57
N ARG A 65 4.39 -10.90 24.68
CA ARG A 65 3.44 -10.06 25.45
C ARG A 65 4.15 -8.80 25.94
N GLY A 66 3.48 -7.64 25.82
CA GLY A 66 4.03 -6.32 26.16
C GLY A 66 4.68 -5.57 24.99
N GLU A 67 5.11 -6.27 23.93
CA GLU A 67 5.79 -5.63 22.79
C GLU A 67 4.87 -5.38 21.58
N ARG A 68 3.63 -5.84 21.64
CA ARG A 68 2.68 -5.89 20.51
C ARG A 68 2.49 -4.55 19.80
N LEU A 69 2.17 -3.49 20.55
CA LEU A 69 1.92 -2.18 19.95
C LEU A 69 3.17 -1.61 19.24
N ARG A 70 4.35 -1.87 19.80
CA ARG A 70 5.64 -1.42 19.25
C ARG A 70 6.03 -2.23 18.01
N PHE A 71 5.83 -3.54 18.05
CA PHE A 71 6.06 -4.42 16.91
C PHE A 71 5.14 -4.08 15.74
N LEU A 72 3.85 -3.93 16.02
CA LEU A 72 2.83 -3.55 15.06
C LEU A 72 2.98 -2.09 14.59
N GLY A 73 3.87 -1.30 15.17
CA GLY A 73 4.07 0.11 14.80
C GLY A 73 2.89 1.03 15.12
N MET A 74 2.00 0.60 16.02
CA MET A 74 0.86 1.39 16.49
C MET A 74 1.29 2.43 17.52
N TRP A 75 2.23 2.07 18.40
CA TRP A 75 2.72 2.94 19.49
C TRP A 75 4.09 2.48 20.02
N PRO A 76 5.01 3.37 20.44
CA PRO A 76 4.90 4.83 20.49
C PRO A 76 5.29 5.51 19.16
N LEU A 77 4.71 6.70 18.92
CA LEU A 77 5.00 7.52 17.75
C LEU A 77 6.26 8.37 17.99
N ARG A 78 7.44 7.75 17.95
CA ARG A 78 8.71 8.43 18.27
C ARG A 78 9.76 8.29 17.16
N PRO A 79 10.42 9.39 16.74
CA PRO A 79 10.15 10.79 17.12
C PRO A 79 8.89 11.34 16.42
N ALA A 80 7.97 11.96 17.18
CA ALA A 80 6.64 12.36 16.71
C ALA A 80 6.68 13.28 15.48
N LYS A 81 7.56 14.28 15.48
CA LYS A 81 7.76 15.19 14.34
C LYS A 81 8.05 14.43 13.04
N ARG A 82 8.87 13.37 13.09
CA ARG A 82 9.19 12.55 11.91
C ARG A 82 7.97 11.76 11.46
N VAL A 83 7.24 11.14 12.40
CA VAL A 83 6.04 10.37 12.07
C VAL A 83 5.00 11.27 11.41
N ILE A 84 4.75 12.46 11.97
CA ILE A 84 3.78 13.44 11.43
C ILE A 84 4.17 13.86 10.00
N TRP A 85 5.44 14.22 9.75
CA TRP A 85 5.86 14.60 8.39
C TRP A 85 5.80 13.44 7.40
N LEU A 86 6.06 12.21 7.84
CA LEU A 86 5.88 11.02 7.01
C LEU A 86 4.41 10.68 6.79
N MET A 87 3.51 11.02 7.72
CA MET A 87 2.07 10.94 7.53
C MET A 87 1.59 11.97 6.50
N VAL A 88 2.07 13.22 6.57
CA VAL A 88 1.78 14.25 5.55
C VAL A 88 2.32 13.81 4.18
N LEU A 89 3.54 13.27 4.13
CA LEU A 89 4.12 12.71 2.91
C LEU A 89 3.27 11.55 2.39
N GLY A 90 2.87 10.61 3.25
CA GLY A 90 1.99 9.50 2.89
C GLY A 90 0.63 9.98 2.38
N TRP A 91 0.10 11.06 2.93
CA TRP A 91 -1.19 11.60 2.50
C TRP A 91 -1.12 12.29 1.13
N LEU A 92 -0.07 13.07 0.88
CA LEU A 92 -0.01 13.94 -0.31
C LEU A 92 0.83 13.37 -1.46
N ALA A 93 1.82 12.52 -1.19
CA ALA A 93 2.70 12.00 -2.25
C ALA A 93 2.00 11.01 -3.19
N PRO A 94 1.21 10.01 -2.74
CA PRO A 94 0.62 9.03 -3.64
C PRO A 94 -0.26 9.64 -4.75
N PRO A 95 -1.17 10.61 -4.48
CA PRO A 95 -1.91 11.27 -5.56
C PRO A 95 -1.01 11.95 -6.60
N LEU A 96 0.09 12.58 -6.16
CA LEU A 96 1.07 13.20 -7.06
C LEU A 96 1.82 12.16 -7.89
N LEU A 97 2.19 11.02 -7.29
CA LEU A 97 2.83 9.92 -8.00
C LEU A 97 1.89 9.25 -8.99
N VAL A 98 0.60 9.11 -8.67
CA VAL A 98 -0.42 8.62 -9.60
C VAL A 98 -0.60 9.60 -10.76
N ALA A 99 -0.69 10.90 -10.49
CA ALA A 99 -0.77 11.92 -11.54
C ALA A 99 0.47 11.89 -12.45
N LEU A 100 1.67 11.73 -11.88
CA LEU A 100 2.90 11.53 -12.65
C LEU A 100 2.85 10.23 -13.46
N GLY A 101 2.28 9.15 -12.91
CA GLY A 101 2.04 7.90 -13.60
C GLY A 101 1.16 8.08 -14.84
N VAL A 102 0.11 8.89 -14.74
CA VAL A 102 -0.74 9.24 -15.89
C VAL A 102 0.04 9.98 -16.97
N LEU A 103 0.92 10.92 -16.59
CA LEU A 103 1.78 11.62 -17.55
C LEU A 103 2.79 10.68 -18.22
N VAL A 104 3.38 9.75 -17.47
CA VAL A 104 4.28 8.71 -18.02
C VAL A 104 3.51 7.78 -18.95
N ALA A 105 2.30 7.35 -18.57
CA ALA A 105 1.44 6.52 -19.41
C ALA A 105 1.10 7.22 -20.73
N ALA A 106 0.81 8.53 -20.69
CA ALA A 106 0.56 9.32 -21.88
C ALA A 106 1.81 9.45 -22.76
N ALA A 107 2.97 9.72 -22.16
CA ALA A 107 4.24 9.83 -22.89
C ALA A 107 4.65 8.52 -23.58
N LEU A 108 4.30 7.37 -22.99
CA LEU A 108 4.55 6.04 -23.56
C LEU A 108 3.43 5.56 -24.51
N GLY A 109 2.38 6.37 -24.70
CA GLY A 109 1.26 6.02 -25.58
C GLY A 109 0.28 4.98 -25.01
N PHE A 110 0.35 4.68 -23.71
CA PHE A 110 -0.58 3.75 -23.03
C PHE A 110 -1.97 4.36 -22.80
N VAL A 111 -2.06 5.68 -22.76
CA VAL A 111 -3.33 6.41 -22.64
C VAL A 111 -3.27 7.68 -23.49
N ARG A 112 -4.34 7.96 -24.21
CA ARG A 112 -4.52 9.27 -24.85
C ARG A 112 -5.25 10.19 -23.88
N LEU A 113 -4.70 11.36 -23.60
CA LEU A 113 -5.32 12.32 -22.69
C LEU A 113 -6.45 13.10 -23.37
N ASP A 114 -7.58 13.24 -22.69
CA ASP A 114 -8.69 14.11 -23.05
C ASP A 114 -8.83 15.20 -21.99
N LEU A 115 -8.28 16.37 -22.29
CA LEU A 115 -8.34 17.55 -21.42
C LEU A 115 -9.67 18.30 -21.52
N THR A 116 -10.54 17.91 -22.45
CA THR A 116 -11.92 18.41 -22.52
C THR A 116 -12.87 17.61 -21.62
N PHE A 117 -12.41 16.46 -21.12
CA PHE A 117 -13.16 15.53 -20.28
C PHE A 117 -14.45 15.02 -20.94
N ALA A 118 -14.51 14.99 -22.28
CA ALA A 118 -15.66 14.53 -23.04
C ALA A 118 -15.94 13.04 -22.79
N ALA A 119 -14.89 12.20 -22.75
CA ALA A 119 -15.04 10.78 -22.45
C ALA A 119 -15.55 10.53 -21.02
N PHE A 120 -15.02 11.28 -20.05
CA PHE A 120 -15.51 11.24 -18.67
C PHE A 120 -16.95 11.73 -18.56
N SER A 121 -17.30 12.83 -19.25
CA SER A 121 -18.66 13.35 -19.32
C SER A 121 -19.64 12.34 -19.89
N ALA A 122 -19.26 11.63 -20.96
CA ALA A 122 -20.09 10.58 -21.57
C ALA A 122 -20.33 9.41 -20.60
N THR A 123 -19.30 9.04 -19.82
CA THR A 123 -19.41 7.99 -18.81
C THR A 123 -20.41 8.37 -17.71
N ILE A 124 -20.33 9.60 -17.19
CA ILE A 124 -21.27 10.07 -16.16
C ILE A 124 -22.69 10.20 -16.72
N ALA A 125 -22.84 10.74 -17.94
CA ALA A 125 -24.14 10.87 -18.58
C ALA A 125 -24.84 9.51 -18.76
N GLY A 126 -24.10 8.44 -19.06
CA GLY A 126 -24.63 7.08 -19.15
C GLY A 126 -25.03 6.45 -17.81
N ALA A 127 -24.51 6.96 -16.69
CA ALA A 127 -24.85 6.49 -15.34
C ALA A 127 -25.99 7.29 -14.68
N LEU A 128 -26.36 8.42 -15.27
CA LEU A 128 -27.41 9.30 -14.79
C LEU A 128 -28.80 8.79 -15.22
N PRO A 129 -29.84 8.92 -14.37
CA PRO A 129 -31.21 8.62 -14.78
C PRO A 129 -31.64 9.47 -15.98
N GLU A 130 -32.48 8.91 -16.85
CA GLU A 130 -32.98 9.62 -18.03
C GLU A 130 -33.61 10.96 -17.65
N GLY A 131 -33.29 12.01 -18.42
CA GLY A 131 -33.80 13.36 -18.22
C GLY A 131 -33.11 14.17 -17.12
N THR A 132 -32.13 13.61 -16.40
CA THR A 132 -31.35 14.40 -15.44
C THR A 132 -30.32 15.30 -16.16
N PRO A 133 -30.29 16.61 -15.88
CA PRO A 133 -29.36 17.52 -16.54
C PRO A 133 -27.93 17.26 -16.05
N MET A 134 -27.00 17.19 -17.00
CA MET A 134 -25.58 16.97 -16.69
C MET A 134 -24.99 18.22 -16.01
N PRO A 135 -24.37 18.12 -14.82
CA PRO A 135 -23.66 19.23 -14.21
C PRO A 135 -22.48 19.69 -15.09
N PRO A 136 -22.02 20.96 -14.95
CA PRO A 136 -20.85 21.43 -15.66
C PRO A 136 -19.63 20.52 -15.40
N ILE A 137 -19.05 19.97 -16.48
CA ILE A 137 -17.99 18.96 -16.35
C ILE A 137 -16.78 19.46 -15.57
N GLY A 138 -16.43 20.75 -15.73
CA GLY A 138 -15.35 21.37 -14.96
C GLY A 138 -15.58 21.35 -13.45
N LEU A 139 -16.84 21.53 -12.99
CA LEU A 139 -17.19 21.45 -11.57
C LEU A 139 -17.03 20.01 -11.07
N LEU A 140 -17.46 19.02 -11.85
CA LEU A 140 -17.31 17.60 -11.48
C LEU A 140 -15.84 17.22 -11.38
N VAL A 141 -15.01 17.60 -12.36
CA VAL A 141 -13.56 17.34 -12.36
C VAL A 141 -12.89 17.98 -11.15
N ILE A 142 -13.17 19.27 -10.90
CA ILE A 142 -12.63 19.97 -9.72
C ILE A 142 -13.07 19.28 -8.44
N SER A 143 -14.35 18.88 -8.33
CA SER A 143 -14.84 18.17 -7.14
C SER A 143 -14.14 16.83 -6.94
N GLN A 144 -13.89 16.06 -8.00
CA GLN A 144 -13.18 14.79 -7.91
C GLN A 144 -11.76 15.01 -7.37
N ILE A 145 -11.03 15.99 -7.92
CA ILE A 145 -9.66 16.31 -7.50
C ILE A 145 -9.63 16.81 -6.06
N VAL A 146 -10.52 17.74 -5.68
CA VAL A 146 -10.60 18.31 -4.34
C VAL A 146 -11.02 17.26 -3.30
N MET A 147 -11.79 16.25 -3.70
CA MET A 147 -12.22 15.18 -2.80
C MET A 147 -11.14 14.12 -2.54
N ILE A 148 -10.08 14.02 -3.35
CA ILE A 148 -9.03 13.00 -3.17
C ILE A 148 -8.43 13.02 -1.75
N PRO A 149 -8.00 14.17 -1.18
CA PRO A 149 -7.44 14.19 0.17
C PRO A 149 -8.43 13.74 1.25
N PHE A 150 -9.73 14.02 1.08
CA PHE A 150 -10.77 13.58 2.02
C PHE A 150 -11.08 12.08 1.87
N ALA A 151 -11.23 11.63 0.62
CA ALA A 151 -11.39 10.22 0.28
C ALA A 151 -10.20 9.39 0.76
N ALA A 152 -8.98 9.95 0.75
CA ALA A 152 -7.80 9.29 1.29
C ALA A 152 -7.93 8.98 2.78
N LEU A 153 -8.48 9.90 3.57
CA LEU A 153 -8.71 9.68 5.01
C LEU A 153 -9.76 8.60 5.26
N ILE A 154 -10.84 8.58 4.47
CA ILE A 154 -11.87 7.54 4.55
C ILE A 154 -11.28 6.17 4.18
N ASN A 155 -10.57 6.10 3.05
CA ASN A 155 -9.91 4.88 2.59
C ASN A 155 -8.83 4.40 3.57
N SER A 156 -8.23 5.30 4.35
CA SER A 156 -7.23 4.94 5.37
C SER A 156 -7.81 4.06 6.48
N VAL A 157 -9.11 4.16 6.78
CA VAL A 157 -9.78 3.28 7.74
C VAL A 157 -9.79 1.83 7.23
N LEU A 158 -10.06 1.64 5.93
CA LEU A 158 -10.05 0.32 5.31
C LEU A 158 -8.61 -0.19 5.12
N ALA A 159 -7.72 0.68 4.65
CA ALA A 159 -6.30 0.38 4.45
C ALA A 159 -5.60 -0.01 5.77
N PHE A 160 -6.09 0.45 6.92
CA PHE A 160 -5.60 -0.01 8.22
C PHE A 160 -5.69 -1.52 8.38
N GLY A 161 -6.76 -2.17 7.90
CA GLY A 161 -6.93 -3.62 7.95
C GLY A 161 -5.80 -4.36 7.23
N GLU A 162 -5.38 -3.85 6.08
CA GLU A 162 -4.29 -4.43 5.32
C GLU A 162 -2.93 -4.09 5.94
N GLU A 163 -2.68 -2.82 6.22
CA GLU A 163 -1.38 -2.34 6.68
C GLU A 163 -1.02 -2.84 8.07
N LEU A 164 -2.00 -3.13 8.94
CA LEU A 164 -1.75 -3.79 10.22
C LEU A 164 -1.15 -5.19 10.01
N GLY A 165 -1.62 -5.93 9.00
CA GLY A 165 -1.06 -7.22 8.61
C GLY A 165 0.28 -7.08 7.91
N TRP A 166 0.33 -6.31 6.82
CA TRP A 166 1.51 -6.23 5.95
C TRP A 166 2.67 -5.47 6.60
N ARG A 167 2.46 -4.21 6.97
CA ARG A 167 3.52 -3.33 7.53
C ARG A 167 3.62 -3.47 9.03
N GLY A 168 2.53 -3.79 9.70
CA GLY A 168 2.48 -4.00 11.15
C GLY A 168 3.08 -5.34 11.56
N TRP A 169 2.69 -6.45 10.93
CA TRP A 169 3.11 -7.78 11.38
C TRP A 169 4.16 -8.43 10.45
N LEU A 170 3.88 -8.52 9.15
CA LEU A 170 4.70 -9.29 8.21
C LEU A 170 6.08 -8.65 7.96
N VAL A 171 6.12 -7.32 7.73
CA VAL A 171 7.39 -6.60 7.52
C VAL A 171 8.34 -6.83 8.71
N PRO A 172 7.97 -6.56 9.98
CA PRO A 172 8.79 -6.86 11.14
C PRO A 172 9.21 -8.34 11.24
N ALA A 173 8.31 -9.29 10.93
CA ALA A 173 8.61 -10.71 10.98
C ALA A 173 9.66 -11.16 9.93
N LEU A 174 9.66 -10.53 8.75
CA LEU A 174 10.60 -10.80 7.66
C LEU A 174 11.95 -10.08 7.82
N ARG A 175 12.04 -9.07 8.70
CA ARG A 175 13.25 -8.26 8.94
C ARG A 175 14.57 -9.01 9.07
N PRO A 176 14.64 -10.21 9.68
CA PRO A 176 15.89 -10.96 9.77
C PRO A 176 16.52 -11.28 8.41
N LEU A 177 15.74 -11.25 7.32
CA LEU A 177 16.24 -11.44 5.95
C LEU A 177 16.96 -10.20 5.38
N GLY A 178 16.93 -9.07 6.08
CA GLY A 178 17.44 -7.78 5.59
C GLY A 178 16.38 -6.97 4.85
N THR A 179 16.72 -5.71 4.52
CA THR A 179 15.77 -4.72 3.99
C THR A 179 15.12 -5.16 2.68
N TRP A 180 15.91 -5.48 1.66
CA TRP A 180 15.37 -5.76 0.32
C TRP A 180 14.55 -7.05 0.27
N PRO A 181 15.03 -8.21 0.78
CA PRO A 181 14.21 -9.42 0.80
C PRO A 181 12.90 -9.23 1.58
N THR A 182 12.93 -8.48 2.70
CA THR A 182 11.71 -8.14 3.46
C THR A 182 10.69 -7.39 2.62
N LEU A 183 11.12 -6.32 1.93
CA LEU A 183 10.22 -5.47 1.16
C LEU A 183 9.68 -6.18 -0.09
N LEU A 184 10.54 -6.93 -0.79
CA LEU A 184 10.16 -7.70 -1.98
C LEU A 184 9.18 -8.83 -1.63
N LEU A 185 9.47 -9.63 -0.61
CA LEU A 185 8.57 -10.72 -0.20
C LEU A 185 7.24 -10.19 0.35
N SER A 186 7.27 -9.13 1.17
CA SER A 186 6.04 -8.52 1.68
C SER A 186 5.16 -8.00 0.54
N GLY A 187 5.74 -7.33 -0.47
CA GLY A 187 5.00 -6.85 -1.64
C GLY A 187 4.46 -7.98 -2.51
N ALA A 188 5.24 -9.05 -2.71
CA ALA A 188 4.81 -10.20 -3.49
C ALA A 188 3.65 -10.95 -2.82
N ILE A 189 3.73 -11.17 -1.50
CA ILE A 189 2.64 -11.79 -0.72
C ILE A 189 1.38 -10.92 -0.79
N TRP A 190 1.53 -9.61 -0.64
CA TRP A 190 0.41 -8.67 -0.75
C TRP A 190 -0.24 -8.71 -2.14
N GLY A 191 0.56 -8.80 -3.21
CA GLY A 191 0.04 -8.96 -4.57
C GLY A 191 -0.69 -10.28 -4.79
N LEU A 192 -0.12 -11.40 -4.31
CA LEU A 192 -0.76 -12.72 -4.41
C LEU A 192 -2.06 -12.80 -3.60
N TRP A 193 -2.17 -12.07 -2.48
CA TRP A 193 -3.38 -12.01 -1.68
C TRP A 193 -4.59 -11.45 -2.44
N HIS A 194 -4.38 -10.63 -3.47
CA HIS A 194 -5.45 -10.10 -4.32
C HIS A 194 -5.98 -11.11 -5.37
N SER A 195 -5.37 -12.29 -5.52
CA SER A 195 -5.75 -13.29 -6.51
C SER A 195 -7.26 -13.56 -6.62
N PRO A 196 -8.05 -13.76 -5.52
CA PRO A 196 -9.47 -14.08 -5.66
C PRO A 196 -10.29 -13.02 -6.40
N ILE A 197 -9.90 -11.75 -6.35
CA ILE A 197 -10.66 -10.66 -7.01
C ILE A 197 -10.03 -10.29 -8.35
N ILE A 198 -8.70 -10.42 -8.48
CA ILE A 198 -8.01 -10.19 -9.74
C ILE A 198 -8.42 -11.19 -10.80
N LEU A 199 -8.58 -12.47 -10.44
CA LEU A 199 -9.04 -13.51 -11.36
C LEU A 199 -10.51 -13.32 -11.79
N LEU A 200 -11.26 -12.43 -11.11
CA LEU A 200 -12.59 -11.96 -11.53
C LEU A 200 -12.52 -10.68 -12.39
N GLY A 201 -11.33 -10.19 -12.72
CA GLY A 201 -11.10 -9.01 -13.56
C GLY A 201 -10.87 -7.70 -12.80
N TYR A 202 -10.70 -7.73 -11.48
CA TYR A 202 -10.51 -6.51 -10.68
C TYR A 202 -9.26 -5.73 -11.14
N ASN A 203 -9.35 -4.40 -11.18
CA ASN A 203 -8.33 -3.43 -11.65
C ASN A 203 -7.87 -3.54 -13.11
N PHE A 204 -7.75 -4.73 -13.68
CA PHE A 204 -7.10 -4.92 -14.98
C PHE A 204 -8.03 -5.46 -16.07
N GLY A 205 -9.23 -5.94 -15.73
CA GLY A 205 -10.11 -6.64 -16.67
C GLY A 205 -9.54 -7.96 -17.18
N ARG A 206 -8.54 -8.52 -16.48
CA ARG A 206 -7.84 -9.75 -16.87
C ARG A 206 -8.14 -10.86 -15.86
N THR A 207 -8.83 -11.91 -16.30
CA THR A 207 -9.28 -13.03 -15.46
C THR A 207 -8.30 -14.20 -15.44
N ASP A 208 -7.02 -13.94 -15.70
CA ASP A 208 -5.98 -14.95 -15.83
C ASP A 208 -4.74 -14.62 -14.97
N VAL A 209 -3.73 -15.50 -15.04
CA VAL A 209 -2.48 -15.36 -14.28
C VAL A 209 -1.74 -14.06 -14.59
N THR A 210 -1.89 -13.48 -15.78
CA THR A 210 -1.23 -12.22 -16.12
C THR A 210 -1.76 -11.09 -15.23
N GLY A 211 -3.07 -11.02 -14.98
CA GLY A 211 -3.65 -10.06 -14.05
C GLY A 211 -3.03 -10.17 -12.66
N VAL A 212 -2.84 -11.40 -12.16
CA VAL A 212 -2.18 -11.65 -10.86
C VAL A 212 -0.73 -11.19 -10.87
N LEU A 213 0.02 -11.46 -11.94
CA LEU A 213 1.41 -11.01 -12.07
C LEU A 213 1.52 -9.48 -12.13
N PHE A 214 0.59 -8.80 -12.81
CA PHE A 214 0.52 -7.33 -12.79
C PHE A 214 0.22 -6.81 -11.38
N MET A 215 -0.72 -7.44 -10.67
CA MET A 215 -0.99 -7.08 -9.28
C MET A 215 0.24 -7.25 -8.38
N VAL A 216 0.97 -8.36 -8.55
CA VAL A 216 2.23 -8.61 -7.83
C VAL A 216 3.27 -7.53 -8.14
N GLY A 217 3.45 -7.15 -9.40
CA GLY A 217 4.35 -6.05 -9.77
C GLY A 217 3.97 -4.73 -9.09
N GLY A 218 2.68 -4.36 -9.13
CA GLY A 218 2.15 -3.15 -8.50
C GLY A 218 2.32 -3.15 -6.99
N CYS A 219 1.94 -4.25 -6.34
CA CYS A 219 2.08 -4.45 -4.90
C CYS A 219 3.54 -4.54 -4.45
N VAL A 220 4.48 -4.97 -5.28
CA VAL A 220 5.92 -4.89 -4.98
C VAL A 220 6.40 -3.44 -5.07
N ALA A 221 6.05 -2.73 -6.13
CA ALA A 221 6.45 -1.34 -6.35
C ALA A 221 5.97 -0.42 -5.21
N TRP A 222 4.66 -0.40 -4.94
CA TRP A 222 4.08 0.34 -3.81
C TRP A 222 4.43 -0.30 -2.46
N GLY A 223 4.58 -1.63 -2.47
CA GLY A 223 5.19 -2.50 -1.46
C GLY A 223 6.34 -1.85 -0.72
N ILE A 224 7.36 -1.58 -1.51
CA ILE A 224 8.64 -1.00 -1.10
C ILE A 224 8.47 0.42 -0.56
N LEU A 225 7.63 1.26 -1.17
CA LEU A 225 7.40 2.64 -0.72
C LEU A 225 6.71 2.70 0.65
N PHE A 226 5.64 1.91 0.84
CA PHE A 226 4.95 1.83 2.13
C PHE A 226 5.81 1.15 3.19
N GLY A 227 6.56 0.11 2.79
CA GLY A 227 7.55 -0.52 3.66
C GLY A 227 8.67 0.44 4.05
N TRP A 228 9.13 1.31 3.16
CA TRP A 228 10.07 2.39 3.49
C TRP A 228 9.49 3.34 4.53
N LEU A 229 8.25 3.80 4.37
CA LEU A 229 7.56 4.62 5.36
C LEU A 229 7.52 3.92 6.73
N ARG A 230 7.19 2.63 6.77
CA ARG A 230 7.19 1.80 7.98
C ARG A 230 8.57 1.67 8.61
N LEU A 231 9.61 1.43 7.80
CA LEU A 231 10.99 1.27 8.25
C LEU A 231 11.63 2.59 8.66
N ARG A 232 11.17 3.73 8.14
CA ARG A 232 11.73 5.06 8.47
C ARG A 232 11.05 5.70 9.68
N SER A 233 9.75 5.47 9.84
CA SER A 233 8.94 6.03 10.93
C SER A 233 8.85 5.14 12.17
N ALA A 234 9.17 3.84 12.03
CA ALA A 234 8.82 2.81 13.00
C ALA A 234 7.31 2.71 13.31
N SER A 235 6.46 3.30 12.46
CA SER A 235 5.01 3.37 12.64
C SER A 235 4.27 2.91 11.38
N ILE A 236 3.06 2.38 11.55
CA ILE A 236 2.20 2.00 10.43
C ILE A 236 1.39 3.18 9.88
N TRP A 237 1.11 4.21 10.67
CA TRP A 237 0.20 5.30 10.27
C TRP A 237 0.61 6.02 8.98
N PRO A 238 1.91 6.29 8.71
CA PRO A 238 2.34 6.81 7.42
C PRO A 238 1.98 5.89 6.25
N ALA A 239 2.14 4.57 6.40
CA ALA A 239 1.82 3.59 5.38
C ALA A 239 0.29 3.44 5.19
N VAL A 240 -0.47 3.48 6.29
CA VAL A 240 -1.95 3.48 6.27
C VAL A 240 -2.48 4.67 5.47
N LEU A 241 -1.99 5.88 5.74
CA LEU A 241 -2.38 7.07 4.99
C LEU A 241 -1.93 6.99 3.52
N ALA A 242 -0.73 6.46 3.26
CA ALA A 242 -0.23 6.30 1.90
C ALA A 242 -1.06 5.33 1.06
N HIS A 243 -1.43 4.21 1.65
CA HIS A 243 -2.30 3.23 1.01
C HIS A 243 -3.71 3.80 0.80
N GLY A 244 -4.31 4.43 1.81
CA GLY A 244 -5.60 5.10 1.66
C GLY A 244 -5.59 6.17 0.56
N SER A 245 -4.50 6.93 0.44
CA SER A 245 -4.32 7.95 -0.60
C SER A 245 -4.11 7.37 -1.99
N LEU A 246 -3.41 6.24 -2.10
CA LEU A 246 -3.30 5.50 -3.37
C LEU A 246 -4.68 5.05 -3.85
N ASN A 247 -5.49 4.47 -2.97
CA ASN A 247 -6.83 3.99 -3.32
C ASN A 247 -7.74 5.16 -3.74
N ALA A 248 -7.68 6.29 -3.02
CA ALA A 248 -8.45 7.48 -3.37
C ALA A 248 -8.04 8.10 -4.72
N ALA A 249 -6.75 8.02 -5.08
CA ALA A 249 -6.23 8.56 -6.32
C ALA A 249 -6.34 7.59 -7.51
N ALA A 250 -6.73 6.33 -7.30
CA ALA A 250 -6.61 5.29 -8.31
C ALA A 250 -7.40 5.58 -9.61
N GLY A 251 -8.53 6.29 -9.48
CA GLY A 251 -9.38 6.68 -10.60
C GLY A 251 -8.87 7.86 -11.44
N LEU A 252 -7.77 8.51 -11.07
CA LEU A 252 -7.25 9.70 -11.77
C LEU A 252 -6.98 9.45 -13.26
N VAL A 253 -6.54 8.25 -13.63
CA VAL A 253 -6.30 7.90 -15.04
C VAL A 253 -7.60 7.91 -15.86
N LEU A 254 -8.70 7.41 -15.29
CA LEU A 254 -10.01 7.35 -15.96
C LEU A 254 -10.64 8.74 -16.11
N LEU A 255 -10.32 9.66 -15.20
CA LEU A 255 -10.78 11.04 -15.26
C LEU A 255 -10.30 11.77 -16.51
N VAL A 256 -9.10 11.45 -17.00
CA VAL A 256 -8.43 12.18 -18.09
C VAL A 256 -8.18 11.34 -19.34
N ALA A 257 -8.66 10.10 -19.38
CA ALA A 257 -8.48 9.22 -20.53
C ALA A 257 -9.52 9.50 -21.62
N ALA A 258 -9.08 9.61 -22.88
CA ALA A 258 -9.92 9.82 -24.05
C ALA A 258 -10.75 8.58 -24.46
N SER A 259 -10.33 7.41 -23.98
CA SER A 259 -10.98 6.12 -24.19
C SER A 259 -10.61 5.20 -23.03
N GLN A 260 -11.31 4.08 -22.87
CA GLN A 260 -10.98 3.09 -21.83
C GLN A 260 -9.52 2.61 -21.98
N PRO A 261 -8.62 2.95 -21.04
CA PRO A 261 -7.21 2.59 -21.14
C PRO A 261 -7.00 1.17 -20.60
N ASP A 262 -5.94 0.50 -21.05
CA ASP A 262 -5.46 -0.72 -20.37
C ASP A 262 -4.82 -0.32 -19.03
N LEU A 263 -5.54 -0.58 -17.94
CA LEU A 263 -5.09 -0.24 -16.59
C LEU A 263 -3.89 -1.05 -16.12
N ALA A 264 -3.57 -2.19 -16.76
CA ALA A 264 -2.32 -2.90 -16.49
C ALA A 264 -1.10 -2.12 -17.01
N LEU A 265 -1.29 -1.23 -17.99
CA LEU A 265 -0.25 -0.36 -18.51
C LEU A 265 -0.32 1.05 -17.89
N ALA A 266 -1.50 1.68 -17.94
CA ALA A 266 -1.69 3.08 -17.58
C ALA A 266 -2.12 3.30 -16.12
N GLY A 267 -2.60 2.26 -15.44
CA GLY A 267 -3.09 2.36 -14.07
C GLY A 267 -1.97 2.55 -13.03
N PRO A 268 -2.31 3.00 -11.82
CA PRO A 268 -1.34 3.25 -10.75
C PRO A 268 -0.64 1.98 -10.23
N LEU A 269 -1.30 0.82 -10.38
CA LEU A 269 -0.73 -0.51 -10.11
C LEU A 269 -0.14 -1.17 -11.36
N GLY A 270 -0.23 -0.51 -12.52
CA GLY A 270 0.30 -0.97 -13.80
C GLY A 270 1.70 -0.44 -14.11
N VAL A 271 2.20 -0.72 -15.33
CA VAL A 271 3.57 -0.42 -15.76
C VAL A 271 3.97 1.04 -15.53
N ALA A 272 3.12 2.00 -15.87
CA ALA A 272 3.41 3.41 -15.68
C ALA A 272 3.61 3.75 -14.19
N GLY A 273 2.77 3.20 -13.31
CA GLY A 273 2.96 3.31 -11.86
C GLY A 273 4.25 2.65 -11.37
N TRP A 274 4.65 1.50 -11.95
CA TRP A 274 5.91 0.83 -11.60
C TRP A 274 7.12 1.68 -11.95
N ILE A 275 7.11 2.32 -13.12
CA ILE A 275 8.20 3.19 -13.57
C ILE A 275 8.36 4.35 -12.58
N VAL A 276 7.27 5.03 -12.22
CA VAL A 276 7.29 6.14 -11.26
C VAL A 276 7.79 5.67 -9.90
N ALA A 277 7.25 4.57 -9.38
CA ALA A 277 7.68 4.00 -8.11
C ALA A 277 9.16 3.59 -8.14
N ALA A 278 9.64 2.98 -9.22
CA ALA A 278 11.03 2.56 -9.39
C ALA A 278 11.99 3.76 -9.37
N VAL A 279 11.63 4.88 -10.01
CA VAL A 279 12.40 6.12 -9.96
C VAL A 279 12.48 6.64 -8.51
N VAL A 280 11.35 6.71 -7.80
CA VAL A 280 11.33 7.15 -6.40
C VAL A 280 12.14 6.21 -5.50
N ILE A 281 12.00 4.90 -5.66
CA ILE A 281 12.77 3.88 -4.93
C ILE A 281 14.26 4.06 -5.20
N GLY A 282 14.65 4.28 -6.46
CA GLY A 282 16.03 4.55 -6.87
C GLY A 282 16.60 5.78 -6.17
N ILE A 283 15.85 6.89 -6.15
CA ILE A 283 16.25 8.13 -5.44
C ILE A 283 16.41 7.86 -3.94
N LEU A 284 15.46 7.17 -3.30
CA LEU A 284 15.53 6.81 -1.88
C LEU A 284 16.73 5.90 -1.57
N ALA A 285 17.05 4.97 -2.47
CA ALA A 285 18.21 4.08 -2.34
C ALA A 285 19.54 4.84 -2.48
N LEU A 286 19.67 5.68 -3.49
CA LEU A 286 20.87 6.49 -3.76
C LEU A 286 21.13 7.51 -2.65
N THR A 287 20.08 8.11 -2.10
CA THR A 287 20.16 9.04 -0.96
C THR A 287 20.29 8.34 0.39
N GLY A 288 20.47 7.01 0.40
CA GLY A 288 20.73 6.23 1.61
C GLY A 288 19.54 6.11 2.58
N GLN A 289 18.32 6.42 2.15
CA GLN A 289 17.14 6.44 3.03
C GLN A 289 16.75 5.05 3.55
N PHE A 290 17.25 3.97 2.93
CA PHE A 290 17.10 2.61 3.44
C PHE A 290 18.20 2.18 4.42
N ARG A 291 19.25 2.97 4.65
CA ARG A 291 20.38 2.59 5.54
C ARG A 291 20.06 2.83 7.02
N GLN A 292 19.34 3.91 7.33
CA GLN A 292 19.01 4.29 8.71
C GLN A 292 17.58 3.90 9.06
N GLN A 293 17.44 2.88 9.91
CA GLN A 293 16.15 2.33 10.30
C GLN A 293 16.09 2.30 11.83
N PRO A 294 15.03 2.84 12.48
CA PRO A 294 14.88 2.73 13.92
C PRO A 294 14.75 1.26 14.32
N GLU A 295 15.11 0.95 15.55
CA GLU A 295 14.84 -0.39 16.09
C GLU A 295 13.34 -0.68 16.08
N LEU A 296 13.00 -1.85 15.56
CA LEU A 296 11.66 -2.41 15.66
C LEU A 296 11.67 -3.36 16.87
N ALA A 297 10.56 -3.45 17.60
CA ALA A 297 10.44 -4.40 18.71
C ALA A 297 10.92 -5.81 18.29
N ASP A 298 11.64 -6.51 19.18
CA ASP A 298 12.31 -7.78 18.93
C ASP A 298 13.41 -7.82 17.83
N ALA A 299 13.61 -6.79 16.98
CA ALA A 299 14.60 -6.78 15.90
C ALA A 299 15.64 -5.67 16.10
N PRO A 300 16.78 -5.91 16.77
CA PRO A 300 17.87 -4.95 16.81
C PRO A 300 18.32 -4.69 15.39
N GLY A 301 17.98 -3.50 14.87
CA GLY A 301 18.48 -3.05 13.59
C GLY A 301 19.98 -2.89 13.73
N ARG A 302 20.76 -3.49 12.81
CA ARG A 302 22.16 -3.07 12.67
C ARG A 302 22.17 -1.56 12.45
N LEU A 303 22.57 -0.80 13.45
CA LEU A 303 23.16 0.50 13.25
C LEU A 303 24.39 0.25 12.37
N LEU A 304 24.33 0.59 11.08
CA LEU A 304 25.52 0.59 10.21
C LEU A 304 26.48 1.75 10.54
N SER A 305 26.39 2.29 11.76
CA SER A 305 27.30 3.29 12.29
C SER A 305 27.28 3.15 13.81
N THR A 306 28.43 2.84 14.41
CA THR A 306 28.60 2.94 15.86
C THR A 306 28.19 4.34 16.32
N PRO A 307 27.48 4.48 17.46
CA PRO A 307 27.33 5.79 18.07
C PRO A 307 28.74 6.35 18.28
N ARG A 308 29.02 7.57 17.79
CA ARG A 308 30.19 8.31 18.26
C ARG A 308 30.04 8.40 19.77
N ALA A 309 30.91 7.71 20.49
CA ALA A 309 31.06 7.92 21.92
C ALA A 309 31.36 9.40 22.12
N SER A 310 30.39 10.14 22.65
CA SER A 310 30.65 11.43 23.26
C SER A 310 31.65 11.17 24.37
N GLY A 311 32.86 11.72 24.21
CA GLY A 311 33.99 11.45 25.09
C GLY A 311 33.66 11.72 26.55
N GLU A 312 33.87 10.71 27.38
CA GLU A 312 34.14 10.91 28.80
C GLU A 312 35.66 11.09 28.97
N PRO A 313 36.11 12.11 29.74
CA PRO A 313 37.51 12.23 30.10
C PRO A 313 37.87 11.16 31.15
N GLN A 314 38.93 10.40 30.87
CA GLN A 314 39.57 9.52 31.83
C GLN A 314 40.12 10.35 32.99
N HIS A 315 39.51 10.26 34.17
CA HIS A 315 40.21 10.58 35.41
C HIS A 315 40.95 9.34 35.89
N SER A 316 42.25 9.29 35.60
CA SER A 316 43.19 8.39 36.24
C SER A 316 43.66 8.99 37.56
N SER A 317 43.34 8.34 38.68
CA SER A 317 44.12 8.46 39.90
C SER A 317 43.96 7.17 40.70
N THR A 318 45.06 6.42 40.77
CA THR A 318 45.34 5.33 41.70
C THR A 318 46.64 5.70 42.43
N PRO A 319 46.95 5.06 43.56
CA PRO A 319 46.17 4.86 44.79
C PRO A 319 46.54 5.90 45.88
#